data_AF-A0A4Z0ND17-F1
#
_entry.id   AF-A0A4Z0ND17-F1
#
_cell.length_a   1.000
_cell.length_b   1.000
_cell.length_c   1.000
_cell.angle_alpha   90.00
_cell.angle_beta   90.00
_cell.angle_gamma   90.00
#
_symmetry.space_group_name_H-M   'P 1'
#
loop_
_entity.id
_entity.type
_entity.pdbx_description
1 polymer ?
#
loop_
_entity_poly.entity_id
_entity_poly.type
_entity_poly.pdbx_seq_one_letter_code
_entity_poly.pdbx_strand_id
1 'polypeptide(L)'
;MTLAARLLALALVVACGPAGAVECVGFLRMHGMLRQAQAQCAFERFNPEIVDTARRCYEHLGAGTGAPAMRAGAAEFDRMADLRGVRAACALIERHFPMAVR
;
A
#
# COMPACT_ATOMS: atom_id res chain seq x y z
N MET A 1 51.23 23.98 15.68
CA MET A 1 50.13 23.95 16.66
C MET A 1 49.13 25.03 16.25
N THR A 2 47.85 24.84 15.96
CA THR A 2 46.99 23.71 15.59
C THR A 2 45.59 24.32 15.42
N LEU A 3 44.84 23.90 14.40
CA LEU A 3 43.37 24.01 14.27
C LEU A 3 42.82 25.45 14.12
N ALA A 4 41.77 25.75 13.36
CA ALA A 4 40.71 24.91 12.85
C ALA A 4 40.22 25.53 11.54
N ALA A 5 40.43 24.83 10.43
CA ALA A 5 39.61 24.98 9.25
C ALA A 5 38.16 24.70 9.66
N ARG A 6 37.33 25.75 9.68
CA ARG A 6 35.89 25.67 9.93
C ARG A 6 35.24 24.96 8.75
N LEU A 7 35.27 23.63 8.79
CA LEU A 7 34.40 22.75 8.01
C LEU A 7 32.96 23.04 8.45
N LEU A 8 32.24 23.85 7.66
CA LEU A 8 30.80 23.80 7.62
C LEU A 8 30.40 22.41 7.11
N ALA A 9 30.29 21.46 8.03
CA ALA A 9 29.62 20.20 7.78
C ALA A 9 28.12 20.51 7.67
N LEU A 10 27.69 20.68 6.41
CA LEU A 10 26.30 20.69 6.00
C LEU A 10 25.68 19.38 6.48
N ALA A 11 24.97 19.43 7.60
CA ALA A 11 24.16 18.31 8.08
C ALA A 11 22.98 18.12 7.12
N LEU A 12 23.20 17.37 6.03
CA LEU A 12 22.11 16.71 5.33
C LEU A 12 21.53 15.67 6.29
N VAL A 13 20.58 16.12 7.11
CA VAL A 13 19.66 15.24 7.80
C VAL A 13 18.76 14.65 6.71
N VAL A 14 19.24 13.61 6.04
CA VAL A 14 18.38 12.71 5.27
C VAL A 14 17.41 12.14 6.29
N ALA A 15 16.18 12.64 6.29
CA ALA A 15 15.09 12.12 7.07
C ALA A 15 14.78 10.71 6.57
N CYS A 16 15.52 9.73 7.11
CA CYS A 16 15.20 8.33 6.99
C CYS A 16 13.96 8.10 7.86
N GLY A 17 12.77 8.26 7.26
CA GLY A 17 11.54 7.77 7.88
C GLY A 17 11.65 6.26 8.13
N PRO A 18 10.90 5.71 9.09
CA PRO A 18 10.95 4.27 9.37
C PRO A 18 10.49 3.52 8.11
N ALA A 19 11.41 2.80 7.47
CA ALA A 19 11.14 2.07 6.23
C ALA A 19 9.88 1.17 6.34
N GLY A 20 9.65 0.58 7.52
CA GLY A 20 8.47 -0.25 7.80
C GLY A 20 7.13 0.50 7.77
N ALA A 21 7.08 1.79 8.09
CA ALA A 21 5.83 2.56 8.02
C ALA A 21 5.43 2.85 6.57
N VAL A 22 6.40 3.19 5.71
CA VAL A 22 6.19 3.42 4.28
C VAL A 22 5.78 2.12 3.59
N GLU A 23 6.43 1.00 3.94
CA GLU A 23 6.06 -0.33 3.47
C GLU A 23 4.63 -0.70 3.90
N CYS A 24 4.26 -0.45 5.16
CA CYS A 24 2.90 -0.73 5.62
C CYS A 24 1.85 0.15 4.96
N VAL A 25 2.12 1.42 4.68
CA VAL A 25 1.19 2.28 3.93
C VAL A 25 0.98 1.73 2.52
N GLY A 26 2.06 1.32 1.85
CA GLY A 26 1.98 0.69 0.53
C GLY A 26 1.17 -0.61 0.57
N PHE A 27 1.43 -1.45 1.57
CA PHE A 27 0.73 -2.72 1.75
C PHE A 27 -0.76 -2.52 2.02
N LEU A 28 -1.14 -1.56 2.86
CA LEU A 28 -2.54 -1.25 3.16
C LEU A 28 -3.28 -0.66 1.96
N ARG A 29 -2.61 0.16 1.13
CA ARG A 29 -3.16 0.62 -0.16
C ARG A 29 -3.46 -0.57 -1.07
N MET A 30 -2.49 -1.46 -1.28
CA MET A 30 -2.71 -2.68 -2.06
C MET A 30 -3.87 -3.51 -1.49
N HIS A 31 -3.89 -3.76 -0.17
CA HIS A 31 -4.96 -4.54 0.45
C HIS A 31 -6.34 -3.90 0.25
N GLY A 32 -6.45 -2.57 0.40
CA GLY A 32 -7.69 -1.83 0.13
C GLY A 32 -8.17 -1.97 -1.33
N MET A 33 -7.25 -1.89 -2.29
CA MET A 33 -7.53 -2.13 -3.71
C MET A 33 -8.06 -3.55 -3.94
N LEU A 34 -7.41 -4.56 -3.37
CA LEU A 34 -7.82 -5.97 -3.51
C LEU A 34 -9.21 -6.21 -2.91
N ARG A 35 -9.53 -5.63 -1.74
CA ARG A 35 -10.86 -5.78 -1.17
C ARG A 35 -11.94 -5.14 -2.04
N GLN A 36 -11.66 -3.98 -2.63
CA GLN A 36 -12.60 -3.34 -3.55
C GLN A 36 -12.79 -4.18 -4.81
N ALA A 37 -11.70 -4.75 -5.33
CA ALA A 37 -11.77 -5.71 -6.41
C ALA A 37 -12.59 -6.95 -6.02
N GLN A 38 -12.46 -7.48 -4.80
CA GLN A 38 -13.27 -8.60 -4.32
C GLN A 38 -14.77 -8.32 -4.34
N ALA A 39 -15.15 -7.07 -4.02
CA ALA A 39 -16.56 -6.68 -3.95
C ALA A 39 -17.20 -6.53 -5.33
N GLN A 40 -16.40 -6.25 -6.37
CA GLN A 40 -16.88 -5.96 -7.72
C GLN A 40 -16.55 -7.05 -8.74
N CYS A 41 -15.52 -7.84 -8.46
CA CYS A 41 -15.07 -8.97 -9.25
C CYS A 41 -15.44 -10.24 -8.48
N ALA A 42 -15.84 -11.31 -9.19
CA ALA A 42 -16.19 -12.60 -8.59
C ALA A 42 -14.96 -13.34 -8.01
N PHE A 43 -14.21 -12.71 -7.12
CA PHE A 43 -13.12 -13.30 -6.36
C PHE A 43 -13.67 -13.77 -5.01
N GLU A 44 -13.58 -15.06 -4.72
CA GLU A 44 -14.02 -15.62 -3.45
C GLU A 44 -13.08 -15.26 -2.31
N ARG A 45 -11.77 -15.32 -2.55
CA ARG A 45 -10.75 -15.07 -1.52
C ARG A 45 -9.39 -14.70 -2.10
N PHE A 46 -8.67 -13.89 -1.36
CA PHE A 46 -7.23 -13.66 -1.55
C PHE A 46 -6.42 -14.52 -0.56
N ASN A 47 -5.10 -14.61 -0.79
CA ASN A 47 -4.19 -15.34 0.11
C ASN A 47 -4.34 -14.84 1.57
N PRO A 48 -4.62 -15.71 2.55
CA PRO A 48 -4.79 -15.32 3.96
C PRO A 48 -3.57 -14.59 4.54
N GLU A 49 -2.35 -14.87 4.06
CA GLU A 49 -1.13 -14.17 4.49
C GLU A 49 -1.18 -12.66 4.18
N ILE A 50 -1.88 -12.27 3.10
CA ILE A 50 -2.10 -10.86 2.76
C ILE A 50 -3.00 -10.21 3.81
N VAL A 51 -4.06 -10.89 4.23
CA VAL A 51 -4.99 -10.39 5.25
C VAL A 51 -4.26 -10.22 6.59
N ASP A 52 -3.47 -11.21 6.99
CA ASP A 52 -2.70 -11.17 8.23
C ASP A 52 -1.64 -10.07 8.23
N THR A 53 -0.94 -9.88 7.11
CA THR A 53 0.04 -8.81 6.97
C THR A 53 -0.62 -7.43 6.99
N ALA A 54 -1.75 -7.27 6.31
CA ALA A 54 -2.52 -6.03 6.34
C ALA A 54 -3.00 -5.72 7.76
N ARG A 55 -3.47 -6.72 8.52
CA ARG A 55 -3.86 -6.55 9.93
C ARG A 55 -2.70 -6.04 10.78
N ARG A 56 -1.52 -6.69 10.70
CA ARG A 56 -0.31 -6.25 11.42
C ARG A 56 0.10 -4.83 11.04
N CYS A 57 0.03 -4.47 9.76
CA CYS A 57 0.33 -3.11 9.31
C CYS A 57 -0.68 -2.09 9.82
N TYR A 58 -1.97 -2.44 9.88
CA TYR A 58 -3.00 -1.57 10.43
C TYR A 58 -2.81 -1.36 11.94
N GLU A 59 -2.46 -2.41 12.68
CA GLU A 59 -2.13 -2.33 14.11
C GLU A 59 -0.89 -1.45 14.34
N HIS A 60 0.15 -1.59 13.51
CA HIS A 60 1.38 -0.80 13.61
C HIS A 60 1.19 0.69 13.32
N LEU A 61 0.42 1.02 12.28
CA LEU A 61 0.18 2.41 11.85
C LEU A 61 -0.97 3.09 12.61
N GLY A 62 -1.89 2.31 13.16
CA GLY A 62 -3.13 2.79 13.74
C GLY A 62 -4.16 3.27 12.70
N ALA A 63 -5.38 3.52 13.17
CA ALA A 63 -6.51 3.86 12.31
C ALA A 63 -6.34 5.20 11.56
N GLY A 64 -5.64 6.17 12.17
CA GLY A 64 -5.44 7.50 11.61
C GLY A 64 -4.67 7.48 10.29
N THR A 65 -3.74 6.55 10.10
CA THR A 65 -2.97 6.38 8.87
C THR A 65 -3.43 5.18 8.06
N GLY A 66 -3.77 4.07 8.73
CA GLY A 66 -4.16 2.83 8.07
C GLY A 66 -5.46 2.93 7.29
N ALA A 67 -6.50 3.56 7.87
CA ALA A 67 -7.80 3.66 7.20
C ALA A 67 -7.76 4.55 5.94
N PRO A 68 -7.12 5.74 5.95
CA PRO A 68 -6.91 6.50 4.72
C PRO A 68 -6.11 5.73 3.66
N ALA A 69 -5.08 4.98 4.04
CA ALA A 69 -4.30 4.18 3.10
C ALA A 69 -5.16 3.13 2.40
N MET A 70 -5.96 2.38 3.16
CA MET A 70 -6.90 1.41 2.58
C MET A 70 -7.93 2.06 1.66
N ARG A 71 -8.55 3.18 2.08
CA ARG A 71 -9.51 3.92 1.25
C ARG A 71 -8.88 4.44 -0.03
N ALA A 72 -7.63 4.91 0.03
CA ALA A 72 -6.93 5.40 -1.15
C ALA A 72 -6.72 4.30 -2.20
N GLY A 73 -6.39 3.09 -1.76
CA GLY A 73 -6.26 1.93 -2.64
C GLY A 73 -7.59 1.45 -3.22
N ALA A 74 -8.67 1.43 -2.42
CA ALA A 74 -10.01 1.12 -2.91
C ALA A 74 -10.44 2.11 -4.01
N ALA A 75 -10.26 3.41 -3.76
CA ALA A 75 -10.55 4.44 -4.75
C ALA A 75 -9.67 4.35 -6.00
N GLU A 76 -8.48 3.77 -5.93
CA GLU A 76 -7.63 3.50 -7.10
C GLU A 76 -8.22 2.41 -7.98
N PHE A 77 -8.79 1.35 -7.39
CA PHE A 77 -9.55 0.36 -8.13
C PHE A 77 -10.75 1.00 -8.84
N ASP A 78 -11.53 1.81 -8.13
CA ASP A 78 -12.70 2.47 -8.69
C ASP A 78 -12.33 3.36 -9.88
N ARG A 79 -11.27 4.17 -9.76
CA ARG A 79 -10.75 4.96 -10.89
C ARG A 79 -10.32 4.10 -12.08
N MET A 80 -9.70 2.95 -11.84
CA MET A 80 -9.35 2.03 -12.94
C MET A 80 -10.60 1.46 -13.62
N ALA A 81 -11.62 1.10 -12.83
CA ALA A 81 -12.88 0.59 -13.33
C ALA A 81 -13.65 1.66 -14.13
N ASP A 82 -13.67 2.91 -13.67
CA ASP A 82 -14.30 4.03 -14.37
C ASP A 82 -13.62 4.32 -15.71
N LEU A 83 -12.27 4.30 -15.75
CA LEU A 83 -11.50 4.64 -16.94
C LEU A 83 -11.46 3.53 -17.99
N ARG A 84 -11.50 2.26 -17.56
CA ARG A 84 -11.22 1.10 -18.45
C ARG A 84 -12.38 0.11 -18.54
N GLY A 85 -13.40 0.28 -17.72
CA GLY A 85 -14.46 -0.70 -17.48
C GLY A 85 -14.06 -1.73 -16.42
N VAL A 86 -15.04 -2.12 -15.60
CA VAL A 86 -14.90 -3.07 -14.48
C VAL A 86 -14.24 -4.38 -14.92
N ARG A 87 -14.65 -4.96 -16.07
CA ARG A 87 -14.09 -6.22 -16.58
C ARG A 87 -12.58 -6.13 -16.85
N ALA A 88 -12.12 -5.02 -17.42
CA ALA A 88 -10.70 -4.81 -17.70
C ALA A 88 -9.90 -4.61 -16.40
N ALA A 89 -10.48 -3.90 -15.43
CA ALA A 89 -9.89 -3.72 -14.10
C ALA A 89 -9.77 -5.06 -13.36
N CYS A 90 -10.83 -5.88 -13.32
CA CYS A 90 -10.81 -7.22 -12.73
C CYS A 90 -9.76 -8.13 -13.36
N ALA A 91 -9.67 -8.15 -14.71
CA ALA A 91 -8.65 -8.92 -15.41
C ALA A 91 -7.22 -8.44 -15.09
N LEU A 92 -7.04 -7.15 -14.83
CA LEU A 92 -5.75 -6.60 -14.43
C LEU A 92 -5.35 -7.05 -13.02
N ILE A 93 -6.30 -7.05 -12.07
CA ILE A 93 -6.06 -7.60 -10.72
C ILE A 93 -5.71 -9.09 -10.81
N GLU A 94 -6.47 -9.88 -11.55
CA GLU A 94 -6.24 -11.33 -11.72
C GLU A 94 -4.84 -11.63 -12.26
N ARG A 95 -4.33 -10.83 -13.22
CA ARG A 95 -2.97 -10.98 -13.74
C ARG A 95 -1.87 -10.66 -12.73
N HIS A 96 -2.07 -9.66 -11.87
CA HIS A 96 -1.06 -9.24 -10.89
C HIS A 96 -1.13 -10.04 -9.59
N PHE A 97 -2.30 -10.62 -9.30
CA PHE A 97 -2.57 -11.41 -8.11
C PHE A 97 -3.15 -12.77 -8.50
N PRO A 98 -2.36 -13.63 -9.18
CA PRO A 98 -2.84 -14.93 -9.67
C PRO A 98 -3.24 -15.91 -8.56
N MET A 99 -2.99 -15.55 -7.29
CA MET A 99 -3.42 -16.29 -6.10
C MET A 99 -4.85 -16.00 -5.67
N ALA A 100 -5.60 -15.15 -6.39
CA ALA A 100 -7.01 -14.91 -6.14
C ALA A 100 -7.83 -16.15 -6.55
N VAL A 101 -8.54 -16.75 -5.61
CA VAL A 101 -9.46 -17.86 -5.88
C VAL A 101 -10.80 -17.25 -6.34
N ARG A 102 -11.39 -17.84 -7.38
CA ARG A 102 -12.72 -17.51 -7.89
C ARG A 102 -13.74 -18.58 -7.53
#